data_AF-A0A7T3FVX2-F1
#
_entry.id   AF-A0A7T3FVX2-F1
#
_cell.length_a   1.000
_cell.length_b   1.000
_cell.length_c   1.000
_cell.angle_alpha   90.00
_cell.angle_beta   90.00
_cell.angle_gamma   90.00
#
_symmetry.space_group_name_H-M   'P 1'
#
loop_
_entity.id
_entity.type
_entity.pdbx_description
1 polymer ?
#
loop_
_entity_poly.entity_id
_entity_poly.type
_entity_poly.pdbx_seq_one_letter_code
_entity_poly.pdbx_strand_id
1 'polypeptide(L)'
;MDEKAPIYAAAAGVIAPVTTVRLVGGAVDAGVLDPIVGLVVLFLGPVLGGVWIVSAAWKLGLTDWDPLDRFRSRATVREDIPAQFHDAMNNETLDEVKEEGKIPTNLFVYGLVYLVGVPIFTVVFIL
;
A
#
# COMPACT_ATOMS: atom_id res chain seq x y z
N MET A 1 8.94 -18.10 -6.37
CA MET A 1 7.55 -17.62 -6.27
C MET A 1 6.82 -18.56 -5.34
N ASP A 2 6.18 -18.02 -4.29
CA ASP A 2 5.37 -18.80 -3.34
C ASP A 2 4.16 -19.41 -4.07
N GLU A 3 3.93 -20.72 -3.94
CA GLU A 3 2.86 -21.45 -4.66
C GLU A 3 1.46 -20.89 -4.35
N LYS A 4 1.30 -20.19 -3.22
CA LYS A 4 0.03 -19.60 -2.78
C LYS A 4 -0.19 -18.17 -3.28
N ALA A 5 0.81 -17.54 -3.92
CA ALA A 5 0.71 -16.17 -4.41
C ALA A 5 -0.52 -15.89 -5.32
N PRO A 6 -0.94 -16.82 -6.22
CA PRO A 6 -2.15 -16.62 -7.03
C PRO A 6 -3.44 -16.60 -6.20
N ILE A 7 -3.50 -17.42 -5.14
CA ILE A 7 -4.65 -17.51 -4.24
C ILE A 7 -4.79 -16.21 -3.44
N TYR A 8 -3.67 -15.69 -2.92
CA TYR A 8 -3.68 -14.42 -2.19
C TYR A 8 -4.00 -13.24 -3.10
N ALA A 9 -3.52 -13.25 -4.36
CA ALA A 9 -3.88 -12.24 -5.35
C ALA A 9 -5.39 -12.26 -5.67
N ALA A 10 -5.97 -13.45 -5.87
CA ALA A 10 -7.41 -13.59 -6.10
C ALA A 10 -8.24 -13.18 -4.87
N ALA A 11 -7.78 -13.52 -3.66
CA ALA A 11 -8.44 -13.12 -2.42
C ALA A 11 -8.42 -11.60 -2.24
N ALA A 12 -7.25 -10.96 -2.43
CA ALA A 12 -7.08 -9.52 -2.26
C ALA A 12 -7.74 -8.71 -3.38
N GLY A 13 -7.75 -9.22 -4.63
CA GLY A 13 -8.24 -8.48 -5.78
C GLY A 13 -9.68 -8.73 -6.20
N VAL A 14 -10.30 -9.81 -5.73
CA VAL A 14 -11.68 -10.16 -6.13
C VAL A 14 -12.54 -10.39 -4.90
N ILE A 15 -12.17 -11.35 -4.05
CA ILE A 15 -13.05 -11.77 -2.94
C ILE A 15 -13.21 -10.64 -1.91
N ALA A 16 -12.11 -10.07 -1.43
CA ALA A 16 -12.14 -9.02 -0.43
C ALA A 16 -12.86 -7.76 -0.96
N PRO A 17 -12.57 -7.24 -2.17
CA PRO A 17 -13.30 -6.10 -2.72
C PRO A 17 -14.80 -6.33 -2.86
N VAL A 18 -15.21 -7.47 -3.44
CA VAL A 18 -16.63 -7.81 -3.60
C VAL A 18 -17.32 -7.88 -2.24
N THR A 19 -16.69 -8.52 -1.26
CA THR A 19 -17.22 -8.63 0.10
C THR A 19 -17.38 -7.25 0.74
N THR A 20 -16.39 -6.36 0.60
CA THR A 20 -16.45 -4.98 1.10
C THR A 20 -17.63 -4.22 0.49
N VAL A 21 -17.81 -4.27 -0.83
CA VAL A 21 -18.91 -3.59 -1.53
C VAL A 21 -20.27 -4.12 -1.04
N ARG A 22 -20.40 -5.45 -0.89
CA ARG A 22 -21.63 -6.08 -0.41
C ARG A 22 -21.95 -5.73 1.04
N LEU A 23 -20.94 -5.68 1.91
CA LEU A 23 -21.12 -5.28 3.31
C LEU A 23 -21.58 -3.83 3.43
N VAL A 24 -20.96 -2.92 2.67
CA VAL A 24 -21.36 -1.51 2.65
C VAL A 24 -22.77 -1.36 2.08
N GLY A 25 -23.08 -2.02 0.95
CA GLY A 25 -24.43 -2.02 0.37
C GLY A 25 -25.48 -2.54 1.35
N GLY A 26 -25.22 -3.67 2.01
CA GLY A 26 -26.13 -4.21 3.03
C GLY A 26 -26.32 -3.29 4.24
N ALA A 27 -25.29 -2.55 4.66
CA ALA A 27 -25.41 -1.56 5.73
C ALA A 27 -26.26 -0.34 5.33
N VAL A 28 -26.18 0.06 4.05
CA VAL A 28 -27.03 1.11 3.48
C VAL A 28 -28.48 0.64 3.40
N ASP A 29 -28.73 -0.56 2.86
CA ASP A 29 -30.08 -1.13 2.74
C ASP A 29 -30.76 -1.33 4.11
N ALA A 30 -29.97 -1.65 5.14
CA ALA A 30 -30.45 -1.77 6.51
C ALA A 30 -30.67 -0.41 7.23
N GLY A 31 -30.35 0.71 6.58
CA GLY A 31 -30.47 2.06 7.16
C GLY A 31 -29.46 2.37 8.26
N VAL A 32 -28.41 1.56 8.40
CA VAL A 32 -27.34 1.73 9.41
C VAL A 32 -26.27 2.72 8.93
N LEU A 33 -26.11 2.85 7.61
CA LEU A 33 -25.17 3.76 6.97
C LEU A 33 -25.88 4.65 5.95
N ASP A 34 -25.56 5.94 5.96
CA ASP A 34 -26.06 6.85 4.93
C ASP A 34 -25.48 6.50 3.53
N PRO A 35 -26.28 6.48 2.46
CA PRO A 35 -25.82 6.12 1.11
C PRO A 35 -24.63 6.95 0.61
N ILE A 36 -24.59 8.25 0.92
CA ILE A 36 -23.49 9.15 0.53
C ILE A 36 -22.23 8.75 1.28
N VAL A 37 -22.34 8.46 2.57
CA VAL A 37 -21.22 7.97 3.37
C VAL A 37 -20.71 6.64 2.83
N GLY A 38 -21.61 5.72 2.44
CA GLY A 38 -21.26 4.47 1.78
C GLY A 38 -20.45 4.68 0.49
N LEU A 39 -20.88 5.61 -0.38
CA LEU A 39 -20.16 5.97 -1.60
C LEU A 39 -18.78 6.57 -1.31
N VAL A 40 -18.68 7.47 -0.33
CA VAL A 40 -17.40 8.06 0.09
C VAL A 40 -16.45 6.98 0.59
N VAL A 41 -16.94 6.02 1.39
CA VAL A 41 -16.14 4.90 1.89
C VAL A 41 -15.67 3.99 0.76
N LEU A 42 -16.50 3.75 -0.26
CA LEU A 42 -16.15 2.85 -1.37
C LEU A 42 -15.29 3.48 -2.46
N PHE A 43 -15.29 4.82 -2.59
CA PHE A 43 -14.47 5.52 -3.59
C PHE A 43 -13.33 6.32 -2.98
N LEU A 44 -13.65 7.30 -2.13
CA LEU A 44 -12.65 8.21 -1.60
C LEU A 44 -11.70 7.49 -0.63
N GLY A 45 -12.23 6.59 0.19
CA GLY A 45 -11.43 5.76 1.10
C GLY A 45 -10.30 5.01 0.38
N PRO A 46 -10.61 4.18 -0.64
CA PRO A 46 -9.60 3.46 -1.39
C PRO A 46 -8.63 4.36 -2.15
N VAL A 47 -9.09 5.47 -2.71
CA VAL A 47 -8.22 6.45 -3.40
C VAL A 47 -7.20 7.05 -2.43
N LEU A 48 -7.66 7.55 -1.28
CA LEU A 48 -6.78 8.11 -0.25
C LEU A 48 -5.84 7.04 0.33
N GLY A 49 -6.37 5.84 0.57
CA GLY A 49 -5.58 4.69 1.01
C GLY A 49 -4.47 4.35 0.01
N GLY A 50 -4.77 4.40 -1.29
CA GLY A 50 -3.84 4.17 -2.40
C GLY A 50 -2.73 5.20 -2.47
N VAL A 51 -3.06 6.48 -2.31
CA VAL A 51 -2.06 7.56 -2.21
C VAL A 51 -1.18 7.35 -0.99
N TRP A 52 -1.77 7.00 0.15
CA TRP A 52 -1.04 6.80 1.41
C TRP A 52 -0.05 5.63 1.34
N ILE A 53 -0.48 4.46 0.88
CA ILE A 53 0.41 3.29 0.72
C ILE A 53 1.53 3.53 -0.29
N VAL A 54 1.26 4.22 -1.40
CA VAL A 54 2.31 4.62 -2.36
C VAL A 54 3.29 5.60 -1.73
N SER A 55 2.81 6.58 -0.96
CA SER A 55 3.67 7.52 -0.23
C SER A 55 4.52 6.82 0.84
N ALA A 56 3.92 5.88 1.58
CA ALA A 56 4.64 5.07 2.57
C ALA A 56 5.71 4.21 1.89
N ALA A 57 5.40 3.54 0.79
CA ALA A 57 6.37 2.77 0.02
C ALA A 57 7.48 3.65 -0.56
N TRP A 58 7.15 4.86 -1.04
CA TRP A 58 8.15 5.82 -1.53
C TRP A 58 9.14 6.23 -0.43
N LYS A 59 8.65 6.48 0.78
CA LYS A 59 9.47 6.91 1.92
C LYS A 59 10.29 5.76 2.52
N LEU A 60 9.68 4.59 2.66
CA LEU A 60 10.23 3.46 3.41
C LEU A 60 10.96 2.44 2.53
N GLY A 61 10.56 2.29 1.27
CA GLY A 61 11.05 1.26 0.36
C GLY A 61 10.41 -0.10 0.61
N LEU A 62 10.70 -1.06 -0.27
CA LEU A 62 10.14 -2.42 -0.23
C LEU A 62 11.24 -3.47 0.00
N THR A 63 10.92 -4.57 0.71
CA THR A 63 11.92 -5.54 1.21
C THR A 63 12.62 -6.35 0.13
N ASP A 64 11.91 -6.74 -0.92
CA ASP A 64 12.40 -7.71 -1.90
C ASP A 64 12.58 -7.07 -3.27
N TRP A 65 11.46 -6.83 -3.95
CA TRP A 65 11.41 -6.17 -5.23
C TRP A 65 10.67 -4.86 -5.05
N ASP A 66 11.35 -3.75 -5.31
CA ASP A 66 10.76 -2.42 -5.22
C ASP A 66 10.43 -1.90 -6.64
N PRO A 67 9.17 -1.97 -7.11
CA PRO A 67 8.76 -1.39 -8.40
C PRO A 67 9.01 0.11 -8.53
N LEU A 68 9.20 0.82 -7.41
CA LEU A 68 9.43 2.26 -7.38
C LEU A 68 10.93 2.62 -7.32
N ASP A 69 11.83 1.62 -7.24
CA ASP A 69 13.27 1.84 -7.04
C ASP A 69 13.90 2.75 -8.10
N ARG A 70 13.50 2.57 -9.37
CA ARG A 70 14.01 3.34 -10.52
C ARG A 70 13.67 4.84 -10.46
N PHE A 71 12.74 5.24 -9.59
CA PHE A 71 12.30 6.63 -9.45
C PHE A 71 12.75 7.28 -8.14
N ARG A 72 13.43 6.52 -7.26
CA ARG A 72 13.80 6.97 -5.93
C ARG A 72 15.30 7.28 -5.83
N SER A 73 15.63 8.40 -5.19
CA SER A 73 16.93 8.59 -4.54
C SER A 73 16.85 8.01 -3.12
N ARG A 74 17.58 6.94 -2.84
CA ARG A 74 17.57 6.32 -1.50
C ARG A 74 18.44 7.16 -0.55
N ALA A 75 17.91 7.39 0.66
CA ALA A 75 18.66 8.02 1.75
C ALA A 75 19.83 7.12 2.15
N THR A 76 21.02 7.69 2.29
CA THR A 76 22.21 6.97 2.76
C THR A 76 22.30 7.01 4.29
N VAL A 77 23.09 6.12 4.88
CA VAL A 77 23.36 6.08 6.32
C VAL A 77 23.86 7.45 6.84
N ARG A 78 24.55 8.22 5.99
CA ARG A 78 25.01 9.59 6.24
C ARG A 78 23.89 10.57 6.62
N GLU A 79 22.69 10.41 6.07
CA GLU A 79 21.59 11.38 6.25
C GLU A 79 20.91 11.28 7.63
N ASP A 80 21.05 10.16 8.33
CA ASP A 80 20.38 9.88 9.62
C ASP A 80 21.30 10.03 10.83
N ILE A 81 22.62 9.98 10.61
CA ILE A 81 23.61 10.04 11.69
C ILE A 81 24.06 11.50 11.88
N PRO A 82 24.08 12.02 13.11
CA PRO A 82 24.64 13.34 13.37
C PRO A 82 26.09 13.46 12.87
N ALA A 83 26.42 14.58 12.21
CA ALA A 83 27.71 14.80 11.55
C ALA A 83 28.93 14.51 12.45
N GLN A 84 28.78 14.69 13.76
CA GLN A 84 29.79 14.40 14.78
C GLN A 84 30.26 12.92 14.84
N PHE A 85 29.50 11.99 14.24
CA PHE A 85 29.88 10.57 14.18
C PHE A 85 30.37 10.14 12.79
N HIS A 86 30.33 11.02 11.78
CA HIS A 86 30.74 10.68 10.42
C HIS A 86 32.24 10.36 10.36
N ASP A 87 33.08 11.08 11.10
CA ASP A 87 34.53 10.85 11.14
C ASP A 87 34.92 9.52 11.82
N ALA A 88 33.99 8.91 12.58
CA ALA A 88 34.22 7.63 13.25
C ALA A 88 33.82 6.41 12.40
N MET A 89 33.20 6.63 11.23
CA MET A 89 32.76 5.58 10.32
C MET A 89 33.48 5.67 8.98
N ASN A 90 33.64 4.54 8.30
CA ASN A 90 34.17 4.54 6.94
C ASN A 90 33.19 5.26 6.00
N ASN A 91 33.71 6.08 5.07
CA ASN A 91 32.90 6.75 4.05
C ASN A 91 32.08 5.76 3.23
N GLU A 92 32.62 4.56 2.99
CA GLU A 92 31.92 3.48 2.31
C GLU A 92 30.65 3.04 3.06
N THR A 93 30.69 2.98 4.39
CA THR A 93 29.54 2.65 5.24
C THR A 93 28.55 3.82 5.36
N LEU A 94 29.03 5.06 5.29
CA LEU A 94 28.16 6.25 5.29
C LEU A 94 27.37 6.38 3.99
N ASP A 95 27.94 5.94 2.87
CA ASP A 95 27.34 6.02 1.55
C ASP A 95 26.49 4.77 1.23
N GLU A 96 26.48 3.77 2.11
CA GLU A 96 25.57 2.64 2.01
C GLU A 96 24.11 3.09 2.12
N VAL A 97 23.30 2.45 1.29
CA VAL A 97 21.87 2.65 1.22
C VAL A 97 21.21 2.02 2.45
N LYS A 98 20.34 2.78 3.12
CA LYS A 98 19.63 2.29 4.31
C LYS A 98 18.75 1.07 4.00
N GLU A 99 18.85 0.03 4.82
CA GLU A 99 18.09 -1.22 4.73
C GLU A 99 16.83 -1.26 5.61
N GLU A 100 16.69 -0.34 6.57
CA GLU A 100 15.66 -0.43 7.63
C GLU A 100 14.34 0.28 7.31
N GLY A 101 13.23 -0.37 7.67
CA GLY A 101 11.87 0.18 7.61
C GLY A 101 11.04 -0.26 6.40
N LYS A 102 11.49 -1.24 5.62
CA LYS A 102 10.87 -1.64 4.34
C LYS A 102 9.51 -2.33 4.52
N ILE A 103 8.55 -2.02 3.65
CA ILE A 103 7.24 -2.71 3.60
C ILE A 103 7.39 -4.02 2.78
N PRO A 104 6.81 -5.16 3.21
CA PRO A 104 6.80 -6.36 2.39
C PRO A 104 6.17 -6.11 1.01
N THR A 105 6.91 -6.39 -0.08
CA THR A 105 6.44 -6.12 -1.46
C THR A 105 5.07 -6.75 -1.74
N ASN A 106 4.86 -7.98 -1.28
CA ASN A 106 3.57 -8.67 -1.47
C ASN A 106 2.43 -7.97 -0.74
N LEU A 107 2.68 -7.45 0.48
CA LEU A 107 1.68 -6.69 1.22
C LEU A 107 1.35 -5.38 0.49
N PHE A 108 2.36 -4.72 -0.07
CA PHE A 108 2.17 -3.51 -0.88
C PHE A 108 1.30 -3.79 -2.12
N VAL A 109 1.64 -4.84 -2.89
CA VAL A 109 0.91 -5.21 -4.10
C VAL A 109 -0.52 -5.66 -3.78
N TYR A 110 -0.72 -6.54 -2.79
CA TYR A 110 -2.06 -6.98 -2.41
C TYR A 110 -2.92 -5.84 -1.87
N GLY A 111 -2.34 -4.92 -1.10
CA GLY A 111 -3.01 -3.70 -0.66
C GLY A 111 -3.46 -2.83 -1.83
N LEU A 112 -2.58 -2.58 -2.80
CA LEU A 112 -2.91 -1.82 -4.00
C LEU A 112 -4.01 -2.49 -4.82
N VAL A 113 -3.91 -3.80 -5.05
CA VAL A 113 -4.89 -4.56 -5.82
C VAL A 113 -6.26 -4.52 -5.13
N TYR A 114 -6.32 -4.61 -3.80
CA TYR A 114 -7.56 -4.41 -3.03
C TYR A 114 -8.13 -3.00 -3.20
N LEU A 115 -7.29 -1.97 -3.02
CA LEU A 115 -7.70 -0.57 -3.09
C LEU A 115 -8.17 -0.14 -4.48
N VAL A 116 -7.64 -0.76 -5.55
CA VAL A 116 -8.12 -0.57 -6.92
C VAL A 116 -9.37 -1.41 -7.18
N GLY A 117 -9.44 -2.62 -6.64
CA GLY A 117 -10.57 -3.51 -6.81
C GLY A 117 -11.87 -2.95 -6.22
N VAL A 118 -11.83 -2.35 -5.02
CA VAL A 118 -13.04 -1.85 -4.34
C VAL A 118 -13.81 -0.83 -5.19
N PRO A 119 -13.21 0.25 -5.72
CA PRO A 119 -13.89 1.17 -6.63
C PRO A 119 -14.42 0.50 -7.90
N ILE A 120 -13.65 -0.39 -8.52
CA ILE A 120 -14.06 -1.10 -9.75
C ILE A 120 -15.33 -1.91 -9.47
N PHE A 121 -15.35 -2.72 -8.42
CA PHE A 121 -16.51 -3.53 -8.07
C PHE A 121 -17.69 -2.69 -7.57
N THR A 122 -17.43 -1.53 -6.97
CA THR A 122 -18.48 -0.57 -6.63
C THR A 122 -19.19 -0.08 -7.90
N VAL A 123 -18.44 0.30 -8.94
CA VAL A 123 -19.02 0.69 -10.24
C VAL A 123 -19.80 -0.47 -10.87
N VAL A 124 -19.28 -1.71 -10.80
CA VAL A 124 -19.92 -2.86 -11.45
C VAL A 124 -21.21 -3.32 -10.77
N PHE A 125 -21.30 -3.20 -9.44
CA PHE A 125 -22.41 -3.79 -8.66
C PHE A 125 -23.41 -2.79 -8.09
N ILE A 126 -23.06 -1.50 -7.98
CA ILE A 126 -23.92 -0.47 -7.36
C ILE A 126 -24.43 0.55 -8.38
N LEU A 127 -23.62 0.90 -9.39
CA LEU A 127 -24.02 1.79 -10.49
C LEU A 127 -24.57 1.00 -11.68
#